data_AF-A0AAW0EQ03-F1
#
_entry.id   AF-A0AAW0EQ03-F1
#
_cell.length_a   1.000
_cell.length_b   1.000
_cell.length_c   1.000
_cell.angle_alpha   90.00
_cell.angle_beta   90.00
_cell.angle_gamma   90.00
#
_symmetry.space_group_name_H-M   'P 1'
#
loop_
_entity.id
_entity.type
_entity.pdbx_description
1 polymer ?
#
loop_
_entity_poly.entity_id
_entity_poly.type
_entity_poly.pdbx_seq_one_letter_code
_entity_poly.pdbx_strand_id
1 'polypeptide(L)'
;MSVFPGLCAEVASTSYRVFLGTLPSLAVEERFLRQVQPVFPWYASRKHVKEQASEFLEIDLASCDPELLLRYTHVYYSRRQLYNELVDRQLTLIETGKTAKVADSALLACLAELNIAITPRLQYELHTLQEAKKACRVPQRRELSPDAPLEAHDYLCMMRVVEEDLAGVPDAEMQARAYLPREVLETKARELAGMFFGHGASRKGSGGGSGGGGSSAALEKKEQRLLQRMLPVDYSKVGAVDKLRPVDVTALYRFTGERICGLPADKPFARALWGHVFRKVASHPWYLQHASLYWARHSGLDPQSSATTMPADLAAAVCMQQALFPALKYRCQYLYTSPDMARQQWRTDHVVPLLRLFPLLGAPAAEDLAAHLVVEGEWAKLGIAGDGNVLQDTVLRQLREMVEQMSALYDSNTDAVLKRAEEGAKVLCPPLSEQESLAMRGASDEAEHEASSAVA
;
A
#
# COMPACT_ATOMS: atom_id res chain seq x y z
N MET A 1 3.64 6.10 -0.82
CA MET A 1 3.84 4.70 -1.20
C MET A 1 2.47 4.20 -1.62
N SER A 2 2.29 2.91 -1.92
CA SER A 2 0.95 2.34 -2.18
C SER A 2 0.01 2.66 -1.02
N VAL A 3 -1.28 2.89 -1.31
CA VAL A 3 -2.30 3.14 -0.27
C VAL A 3 -2.58 1.86 0.52
N PHE A 4 -2.54 0.70 -0.16
CA PHE A 4 -2.89 -0.60 0.41
C PHE A 4 -1.87 -1.67 -0.02
N PRO A 5 -0.65 -1.66 0.53
CA PRO A 5 0.41 -2.55 0.09
C PRO A 5 0.06 -4.01 0.43
N GLY A 6 -0.16 -4.83 -0.60
CA GLY A 6 -0.42 -6.26 -0.47
C GLY A 6 -1.89 -6.65 -0.26
N LEU A 7 -2.80 -5.69 -0.10
CA LEU A 7 -4.25 -5.94 -0.07
C LEU A 7 -4.74 -6.21 -1.50
N CYS A 8 -5.05 -7.47 -1.78
CA CYS A 8 -5.50 -7.89 -3.10
C CYS A 8 -6.27 -9.22 -3.02
N ALA A 9 -7.14 -9.41 -4.01
CA ALA A 9 -7.83 -10.66 -4.25
C ALA A 9 -7.81 -11.01 -5.73
N GLU A 10 -8.18 -12.24 -6.05
CA GLU A 10 -8.27 -12.69 -7.42
C GLU A 10 -9.39 -11.94 -8.16
N VAL A 11 -9.02 -11.31 -9.27
CA VAL A 11 -9.94 -10.67 -10.21
C VAL A 11 -9.41 -10.93 -11.62
N ALA A 12 -10.30 -11.07 -12.60
CA ALA A 12 -9.91 -11.28 -13.98
C ALA A 12 -9.08 -10.11 -14.52
N SER A 13 -8.11 -10.42 -15.38
CA SER A 13 -7.33 -9.39 -16.08
C SER A 13 -8.26 -8.50 -16.92
N THR A 14 -8.06 -7.19 -16.84
CA THR A 14 -8.91 -6.20 -17.51
C THR A 14 -8.00 -5.25 -18.28
N SER A 15 -7.82 -5.51 -19.58
CA SER A 15 -6.97 -4.68 -20.44
C SER A 15 -7.56 -3.27 -20.64
N TYR A 16 -6.70 -2.27 -20.61
CA TYR A 16 -7.00 -0.87 -20.93
C TYR A 16 -5.87 -0.24 -21.73
N ARG A 17 -6.22 0.62 -22.70
CA ARG A 17 -5.26 1.31 -23.57
C ARG A 17 -5.10 2.76 -23.12
N VAL A 18 -3.95 3.08 -22.55
CA VAL A 18 -3.57 4.46 -22.21
C VAL A 18 -2.99 5.13 -23.45
N PHE A 19 -3.56 6.25 -23.87
CA PHE A 19 -3.10 7.00 -25.04
C PHE A 19 -1.72 7.64 -24.79
N LEU A 20 -0.78 7.42 -25.71
CA LEU A 20 0.61 7.93 -25.66
C LEU A 20 0.86 9.12 -26.60
N GLY A 21 0.02 9.30 -27.61
CA GLY A 21 0.13 10.41 -28.57
C GLY A 21 -0.23 10.01 -29.99
N THR A 22 -0.16 10.98 -30.90
CA THR A 22 -0.35 10.80 -32.34
C THR A 22 0.94 10.99 -33.10
N LEU A 23 1.20 10.15 -34.11
CA LEU A 23 2.44 10.23 -34.89
C LEU A 23 2.49 11.50 -35.74
N PRO A 24 3.67 12.14 -35.88
CA PRO A 24 4.99 11.72 -35.38
C PRO A 24 5.32 12.19 -33.94
N SER A 25 4.40 12.85 -33.22
CA SER A 25 4.66 13.51 -31.94
C SER A 25 3.98 12.82 -30.76
N LEU A 26 4.74 12.02 -30.01
CA LEU A 26 4.24 11.26 -28.86
C LEU A 26 4.43 12.05 -27.55
N ALA A 27 3.74 13.19 -27.44
CA ALA A 27 3.93 14.13 -26.35
C ALA A 27 3.66 13.55 -24.94
N VAL A 28 2.70 12.61 -24.80
CA VAL A 28 2.42 11.95 -23.51
C VAL A 28 3.54 10.96 -23.20
N GLU A 29 3.99 10.17 -24.18
CA GLU A 29 5.12 9.27 -24.00
C GLU A 29 6.39 10.01 -23.56
N GLU A 30 6.74 11.13 -24.21
CA GLU A 30 7.89 11.92 -23.79
C GLU A 30 7.80 12.39 -22.34
N ARG A 31 6.59 12.71 -21.86
CA ARG A 31 6.36 13.07 -20.46
C ARG A 31 6.52 11.85 -19.56
N PHE A 32 5.95 10.71 -19.94
CA PHE A 32 6.08 9.47 -19.19
C PHE A 32 7.55 9.07 -19.06
N LEU A 33 8.33 9.06 -20.14
CA LEU A 33 9.76 8.75 -20.12
C LEU A 33 10.57 9.65 -19.16
N ARG A 34 10.16 10.90 -18.97
CA ARG A 34 10.78 11.82 -18.00
C ARG A 34 10.34 11.58 -16.56
N GLN A 35 9.15 11.03 -16.34
CA GLN A 35 8.49 10.99 -15.02
C GLN A 35 8.52 9.60 -14.39
N VAL A 36 8.38 8.53 -15.18
CA VAL A 36 8.27 7.14 -14.69
C VAL A 36 9.63 6.47 -14.50
N GLN A 37 10.73 7.24 -14.43
CA GLN A 37 12.09 6.73 -14.32
C GLN A 37 12.28 5.69 -13.18
N PRO A 38 11.72 5.89 -11.96
CA PRO A 38 11.84 4.90 -10.89
C PRO A 38 11.22 3.54 -11.22
N VAL A 39 10.20 3.53 -12.07
CA VAL A 39 9.41 2.36 -12.48
C VAL A 39 9.55 2.06 -13.99
N PHE A 40 10.61 2.57 -14.62
CA PHE A 40 10.86 2.36 -16.04
C PHE A 40 11.00 0.88 -16.46
N PRO A 41 11.59 -0.04 -15.65
CA PRO A 41 11.61 -1.46 -16.02
C PRO A 41 10.20 -2.03 -16.23
N TRP A 42 9.26 -1.63 -15.37
CA TRP A 42 7.85 -1.99 -15.52
C TRP A 42 7.27 -1.39 -16.79
N TYR A 43 7.47 -0.08 -17.03
CA TYR A 43 6.97 0.62 -18.21
C TYR A 43 7.47 -0.06 -19.50
N ALA A 44 8.77 -0.32 -19.59
CA ALA A 44 9.39 -0.99 -20.74
C ALA A 44 8.95 -2.46 -20.92
N SER A 45 8.44 -3.10 -19.86
CA SER A 45 7.88 -4.46 -19.93
C SER A 45 6.44 -4.50 -20.46
N ARG A 46 5.72 -3.37 -20.40
CA ARG A 46 4.33 -3.29 -20.86
C ARG A 46 4.27 -3.28 -22.39
N LYS A 47 3.16 -3.74 -22.93
CA LYS A 47 2.97 -3.85 -24.38
C LYS A 47 2.58 -2.50 -24.97
N HIS A 48 3.37 -2.02 -25.93
CA HIS A 48 3.03 -0.86 -26.75
C HIS A 48 2.20 -1.32 -27.95
N VAL A 49 1.07 -0.65 -28.19
CA VAL A 49 0.13 -0.95 -29.28
C VAL A 49 0.11 0.25 -30.22
N LYS A 50 0.55 0.01 -31.46
CA LYS A 50 0.51 1.01 -32.53
C LYS A 50 -0.76 0.84 -33.37
N GLU A 51 -1.53 1.89 -33.47
CA GLU A 51 -2.66 2.03 -34.40
C GLU A 51 -2.28 2.96 -35.56
N GLN A 52 -3.20 3.17 -36.52
CA GLN A 52 -2.91 3.83 -37.80
C GLN A 52 -2.12 5.15 -37.66
N ALA A 53 -2.46 5.98 -36.69
CA ALA A 53 -1.79 7.26 -36.42
C ALA A 53 -1.57 7.53 -34.92
N SER A 54 -1.78 6.54 -34.05
CA SER A 54 -1.79 6.70 -32.60
C SER A 54 -1.02 5.58 -31.93
N GLU A 55 -0.43 5.86 -30.78
CA GLU A 55 0.22 4.84 -29.95
C GLU A 55 -0.44 4.76 -28.57
N PHE A 56 -0.45 3.54 -28.01
CA PHE A 56 -1.08 3.24 -26.73
C PHE A 56 -0.18 2.32 -25.90
N LEU A 57 -0.24 2.50 -24.57
CA LEU A 57 0.28 1.55 -23.60
C LEU A 57 -0.86 0.63 -23.14
N GLU A 58 -0.74 -0.67 -23.37
CA GLU A 58 -1.71 -1.64 -22.87
C GLU A 58 -1.36 -2.05 -21.42
N ILE A 59 -2.28 -1.77 -20.50
CA ILE A 59 -2.15 -2.05 -19.06
C ILE A 59 -3.26 -2.99 -18.58
N ASP A 60 -3.04 -3.68 -17.46
CA ASP A 60 -4.09 -4.44 -16.77
C ASP A 60 -4.65 -3.63 -15.58
N LEU A 61 -5.90 -3.18 -15.67
CA LEU A 61 -6.60 -2.44 -14.61
C LEU A 61 -6.70 -3.23 -13.30
N ALA A 62 -6.67 -4.55 -13.38
CA ALA A 62 -6.77 -5.46 -12.25
C ALA A 62 -5.41 -5.78 -11.60
N SER A 63 -4.31 -5.16 -12.09
CA SER A 63 -2.94 -5.34 -11.61
C SER A 63 -2.44 -4.14 -10.79
N CYS A 64 -1.13 -4.04 -10.55
CA CYS A 64 -0.51 -2.84 -10.00
C CYS A 64 -0.37 -1.68 -11.00
N ASP A 65 -0.54 -1.95 -12.31
CA ASP A 65 -0.32 -1.00 -13.39
C ASP A 65 -1.01 0.37 -13.17
N PRO A 66 -2.31 0.44 -12.76
CA PRO A 66 -2.97 1.73 -12.62
C PRO A 66 -2.44 2.54 -11.44
N GLU A 67 -2.13 1.89 -10.33
CA GLU A 67 -1.56 2.54 -9.16
C GLU A 67 -0.19 3.14 -9.49
N LEU A 68 0.61 2.44 -10.30
CA LEU A 68 1.90 2.96 -10.79
C LEU A 68 1.69 4.20 -11.66
N LEU A 69 0.76 4.18 -12.62
CA LEU A 69 0.54 5.34 -13.48
C LEU A 69 -0.03 6.54 -12.71
N LEU A 70 -1.03 6.32 -11.86
CA LEU A 70 -1.62 7.38 -11.03
C LEU A 70 -0.59 8.00 -10.07
N ARG A 71 0.37 7.19 -9.61
CA ARG A 71 1.46 7.65 -8.74
C ARG A 71 2.55 8.37 -9.53
N TYR A 72 3.13 7.75 -10.56
CA TYR A 72 4.37 8.20 -11.23
C TYR A 72 4.21 9.21 -12.36
N THR A 73 2.98 9.51 -12.79
CA THR A 73 2.76 10.50 -13.86
C THR A 73 2.35 11.85 -13.30
N HIS A 74 2.87 12.92 -13.91
CA HIS A 74 2.50 14.32 -13.66
C HIS A 74 1.72 14.88 -14.86
N VAL A 75 0.86 14.04 -15.44
CA VAL A 75 0.00 14.37 -16.58
C VAL A 75 -1.45 14.22 -16.11
N TYR A 76 -2.03 15.31 -15.61
CA TYR A 76 -3.34 15.29 -14.96
C TYR A 76 -4.45 14.65 -15.82
N TYR A 77 -4.53 14.95 -17.13
CA TYR A 77 -5.61 14.41 -17.97
C TYR A 77 -5.50 12.90 -18.19
N SER A 78 -4.28 12.35 -18.28
CA SER A 78 -4.07 10.89 -18.35
C SER A 78 -4.47 10.22 -17.05
N ARG A 79 -4.12 10.82 -15.90
CA ARG A 79 -4.54 10.33 -14.57
C ARG A 79 -6.04 10.39 -14.40
N ARG A 80 -6.68 11.50 -14.80
CA ARG A 80 -8.13 11.69 -14.75
C ARG A 80 -8.88 10.66 -15.59
N GLN A 81 -8.43 10.40 -16.82
CA GLN A 81 -9.03 9.38 -17.69
C GLN A 81 -8.94 7.98 -17.07
N LEU A 82 -7.74 7.60 -16.59
CA LEU A 82 -7.53 6.33 -15.92
C LEU A 82 -8.37 6.20 -14.64
N TYR A 83 -8.42 7.24 -13.83
CA TYR A 83 -9.23 7.30 -12.61
C TYR A 83 -10.71 7.10 -12.92
N ASN A 84 -11.26 7.86 -13.88
CA ASN A 84 -12.67 7.76 -14.26
C ASN A 84 -13.02 6.37 -14.78
N GLU A 85 -12.16 5.78 -15.63
CA GLU A 85 -12.35 4.40 -16.10
C GLU A 85 -12.39 3.41 -14.93
N LEU A 86 -11.48 3.54 -13.96
CA LEU A 86 -11.46 2.66 -12.78
C LEU A 86 -12.72 2.81 -11.92
N VAL A 87 -13.23 4.03 -11.74
CA VAL A 87 -14.49 4.29 -11.02
C VAL A 87 -15.66 3.67 -11.78
N ASP A 88 -15.84 4.02 -13.05
CA ASP A 88 -16.98 3.58 -13.85
C ASP A 88 -16.99 2.07 -14.04
N ARG A 89 -15.82 1.45 -14.23
CA ARG A 89 -15.70 0.00 -14.33
C ARG A 89 -16.14 -0.70 -13.05
N GLN A 90 -15.68 -0.22 -11.89
CA GLN A 90 -16.05 -0.84 -10.61
C GLN A 90 -17.53 -0.59 -10.28
N LEU A 91 -18.08 0.60 -10.56
CA LEU A 91 -19.51 0.87 -10.37
C LEU A 91 -20.37 -0.03 -11.28
N THR A 92 -19.94 -0.25 -12.53
CA THR A 92 -20.58 -1.22 -13.43
C THR A 92 -20.55 -2.63 -12.83
N LEU A 93 -19.43 -3.04 -12.21
CA LEU A 93 -19.33 -4.34 -11.53
C LEU A 93 -20.19 -4.42 -10.27
N ILE A 94 -20.43 -3.31 -9.57
CA ILE A 94 -21.38 -3.25 -8.44
C ILE A 94 -22.82 -3.45 -8.91
N GLU A 95 -23.16 -2.92 -10.09
CA GLU A 95 -24.51 -3.01 -10.67
C GLU A 95 -24.80 -4.36 -11.32
N THR A 96 -23.81 -4.94 -11.99
CA THR A 96 -23.96 -6.18 -12.79
C THR A 96 -23.47 -7.44 -12.06
N GLY A 97 -22.66 -7.28 -11.02
CA GLY A 97 -22.04 -8.37 -10.29
C GLY A 97 -22.93 -8.98 -9.21
N LYS A 98 -22.37 -9.96 -8.49
CA LYS A 98 -23.01 -10.49 -7.28
C LYS A 98 -22.93 -9.45 -6.16
N THR A 99 -23.98 -9.38 -5.35
CA THR A 99 -24.00 -8.52 -4.16
C THR A 99 -22.81 -8.86 -3.25
N ALA A 100 -22.05 -7.84 -2.88
CA ALA A 100 -20.96 -7.97 -1.93
C ALA A 100 -21.49 -8.39 -0.55
N LYS A 101 -20.69 -9.14 0.21
CA LYS A 101 -21.03 -9.51 1.59
C LYS A 101 -21.05 -8.24 2.43
N VAL A 102 -22.16 -7.97 3.12
CA VAL A 102 -22.27 -6.82 4.03
C VAL A 102 -21.55 -7.14 5.34
N ALA A 103 -20.82 -6.16 5.87
CA ALA A 103 -20.14 -6.27 7.15
C ALA A 103 -21.14 -6.26 8.33
N ASP A 104 -20.68 -6.67 9.50
CA ASP A 104 -21.45 -6.52 10.73
C ASP A 104 -21.84 -5.05 10.99
N SER A 105 -23.06 -4.81 11.47
CA SER A 105 -23.57 -3.44 11.65
C SER A 105 -22.85 -2.67 12.76
N ALA A 106 -22.43 -3.34 13.85
CA ALA A 106 -21.70 -2.68 14.92
C ALA A 106 -20.29 -2.31 14.45
N LEU A 107 -19.66 -3.19 13.66
CA LEU A 107 -18.39 -2.87 13.01
C LEU A 107 -18.50 -1.66 12.07
N LEU A 108 -19.53 -1.61 11.21
CA LEU A 108 -19.73 -0.47 10.32
C LEU A 108 -19.99 0.83 11.07
N ALA A 109 -20.79 0.79 12.14
CA ALA A 109 -21.05 1.95 13.00
C ALA A 109 -19.75 2.46 13.64
N CYS A 110 -18.94 1.57 14.22
CA CYS A 110 -17.64 1.92 14.78
C CYS A 110 -16.72 2.57 13.72
N LEU A 111 -16.59 1.97 12.54
CA LEU A 111 -15.75 2.54 11.46
C LEU A 111 -16.25 3.90 10.96
N ALA A 112 -17.57 4.12 10.97
CA ALA A 112 -18.17 5.40 10.62
C ALA A 112 -17.87 6.49 11.66
N GLU A 113 -17.99 6.19 12.95
CA GLU A 113 -17.63 7.10 14.04
C GLU A 113 -16.14 7.47 13.99
N LEU A 114 -15.28 6.48 13.72
CA LEU A 114 -13.85 6.70 13.54
C LEU A 114 -13.55 7.56 12.30
N ASN A 115 -14.28 7.38 11.20
CA ASN A 115 -14.14 8.24 10.03
C ASN A 115 -14.45 9.72 10.35
N ILE A 116 -15.47 9.97 11.18
CA ILE A 116 -15.78 11.33 11.65
C ILE A 116 -14.61 11.87 12.48
N ALA A 117 -14.09 11.08 13.43
CA ALA A 117 -12.98 11.49 14.30
C ALA A 117 -11.68 11.79 13.52
N ILE A 118 -11.42 11.07 12.42
CA ILE A 118 -10.21 11.22 11.59
C ILE A 118 -10.32 12.41 10.60
N THR A 119 -11.52 12.94 10.35
CA THR A 119 -11.78 13.98 9.34
C THR A 119 -10.88 15.23 9.48
N PRO A 120 -10.62 15.79 10.67
CA PRO A 120 -9.70 16.93 10.81
C PRO A 120 -8.27 16.61 10.33
N ARG A 121 -7.78 15.40 10.61
CA ARG A 121 -6.46 14.94 10.12
C ARG A 121 -6.47 14.78 8.60
N LEU A 122 -7.55 14.24 8.03
CA LEU A 122 -7.72 14.14 6.57
C LEU A 122 -7.67 15.51 5.90
N GLN A 123 -8.36 16.52 6.43
CA GLN A 123 -8.34 17.89 5.89
C GLN A 123 -6.93 18.49 5.88
N TYR A 124 -6.16 18.27 6.95
CA TYR A 124 -4.76 18.69 7.02
C TYR A 124 -3.87 17.97 5.98
N GLU A 125 -4.04 16.65 5.83
CA GLU A 125 -3.33 15.88 4.82
C GLU A 125 -3.66 16.40 3.40
N LEU A 126 -4.93 16.65 3.09
CA LEU A 126 -5.36 17.19 1.79
C LEU A 126 -4.80 18.60 1.53
N HIS A 127 -4.77 19.46 2.55
CA HIS A 127 -4.13 20.77 2.46
C HIS A 127 -2.64 20.64 2.12
N THR A 128 -1.93 19.73 2.80
CA THR A 128 -0.52 19.45 2.53
C THR A 128 -0.29 18.97 1.10
N LEU A 129 -1.19 18.11 0.58
CA LEU A 129 -1.13 17.64 -0.81
C LEU A 129 -1.41 18.77 -1.82
N GLN A 130 -2.30 19.71 -1.50
CA GLN A 130 -2.57 20.88 -2.34
C GLN A 130 -1.35 21.80 -2.42
N GLU A 131 -0.67 22.04 -1.30
CA GLU A 131 0.57 22.83 -1.28
C GLU A 131 1.69 22.14 -2.07
N ALA A 132 1.83 20.82 -1.94
CA ALA A 132 2.76 20.05 -2.75
C ALA A 132 2.48 20.15 -4.27
N LYS A 133 1.20 20.18 -4.66
CA LYS A 133 0.79 20.38 -6.06
C LYS A 133 1.24 21.75 -6.58
N LYS A 134 1.02 22.82 -5.80
CA LYS A 134 1.48 24.17 -6.14
C LYS A 134 3.01 24.25 -6.28
N ALA A 135 3.74 23.48 -5.48
CA ALA A 135 5.20 23.41 -5.48
C ALA A 135 5.80 22.60 -6.65
N CYS A 136 5.00 21.87 -7.44
CA CYS A 136 5.45 21.07 -8.59
C CYS A 136 5.81 21.93 -9.83
N ARG A 137 6.67 22.94 -9.62
CA ARG A 137 7.22 23.87 -10.62
C ARG A 137 8.74 23.69 -10.81
N VAL A 138 9.36 22.84 -9.98
CA VAL A 138 10.81 22.60 -9.96
C VAL A 138 11.25 21.68 -11.10
N PRO A 139 12.49 21.76 -11.61
CA PRO A 139 12.98 20.93 -12.72
C PRO A 139 12.73 19.42 -12.58
N GLN A 140 12.84 18.91 -11.36
CA GLN A 140 12.71 17.50 -11.04
C GLN A 140 11.25 17.01 -11.03
N ARG A 141 10.29 17.92 -10.79
CA ARG A 141 8.86 17.60 -10.62
C ARG A 141 8.03 18.73 -11.22
N ARG A 142 7.65 18.56 -12.50
CA ARG A 142 6.88 19.55 -13.25
C ARG A 142 5.49 19.02 -13.56
N GLU A 143 4.50 19.54 -12.86
CA GLU A 143 3.09 19.34 -13.16
C GLU A 143 2.67 20.26 -14.32
N LEU A 144 1.68 19.86 -15.12
CA LEU A 144 1.17 20.69 -16.22
C LEU A 144 0.32 21.88 -15.72
N SER A 145 -0.37 21.72 -14.59
CA SER A 145 -1.27 22.73 -14.02
C SER A 145 -1.16 22.73 -12.49
N PRO A 146 -0.05 23.26 -11.93
CA PRO A 146 0.21 23.23 -10.48
C PRO A 146 -0.77 24.08 -9.66
N ASP A 147 -1.38 25.11 -10.26
CA ASP A 147 -2.34 25.99 -9.59
C ASP A 147 -3.78 25.47 -9.60
N ALA A 148 -4.04 24.40 -10.37
CA ALA A 148 -5.37 23.82 -10.38
C ALA A 148 -5.71 23.19 -9.02
N PRO A 149 -6.99 23.21 -8.58
CA PRO A 149 -7.41 22.54 -7.36
C PRO A 149 -6.99 21.07 -7.35
N LEU A 150 -6.62 20.56 -6.19
CA LEU A 150 -6.27 19.15 -5.98
C LEU A 150 -7.52 18.28 -6.20
N GLU A 151 -7.44 17.33 -7.13
CA GLU A 151 -8.52 16.38 -7.41
C GLU A 151 -8.12 14.95 -7.00
N ALA A 152 -9.08 14.03 -6.89
CA ALA A 152 -8.84 12.68 -6.39
C ALA A 152 -7.81 11.86 -7.21
N HIS A 153 -7.75 12.12 -8.52
CA HIS A 153 -6.76 11.49 -9.40
C HIS A 153 -5.33 12.01 -9.17
N ASP A 154 -5.14 13.07 -8.38
CA ASP A 154 -3.83 13.61 -8.05
C ASP A 154 -3.20 13.00 -6.79
N TYR A 155 -4.00 12.39 -5.91
CA TYR A 155 -3.59 12.01 -4.57
C TYR A 155 -2.33 11.15 -4.53
N LEU A 156 -2.24 10.08 -5.31
CA LEU A 156 -1.08 9.18 -5.26
C LEU A 156 0.22 9.87 -5.67
N CYS A 157 0.14 10.78 -6.64
CA CYS A 157 1.29 11.53 -7.11
C CYS A 157 1.71 12.55 -6.06
N MET A 158 0.77 13.35 -5.53
CA MET A 158 1.07 14.36 -4.52
C MET A 158 1.52 13.73 -3.20
N MET A 159 0.98 12.57 -2.82
CA MET A 159 1.48 11.79 -1.68
C MET A 159 2.95 11.42 -1.89
N ARG A 160 3.34 10.97 -3.10
CA ARG A 160 4.75 10.69 -3.40
C ARG A 160 5.60 11.96 -3.27
N VAL A 161 5.13 13.09 -3.78
CA VAL A 161 5.88 14.36 -3.73
C VAL A 161 6.23 14.69 -2.28
N VAL A 162 5.23 14.74 -1.40
CA VAL A 162 5.42 15.04 0.03
C VAL A 162 6.26 13.99 0.74
N GLU A 163 6.03 12.71 0.45
CA GLU A 163 6.83 11.61 1.01
C GLU A 163 8.31 11.75 0.69
N GLU A 164 8.65 12.09 -0.55
CA GLU A 164 10.03 12.30 -0.97
C GLU A 164 10.62 13.58 -0.35
N ASP A 165 9.82 14.64 -0.20
CA ASP A 165 10.28 15.91 0.41
C ASP A 165 10.56 15.75 1.91
N LEU A 166 9.68 15.06 2.64
CA LEU A 166 9.85 14.80 4.07
C LEU A 166 10.95 13.77 4.34
N ALA A 167 11.14 12.78 3.46
CA ALA A 167 12.17 11.75 3.60
C ALA A 167 13.59 12.31 3.65
N GLY A 168 13.85 13.47 3.03
CA GLY A 168 15.16 14.13 3.05
C GLY A 168 16.29 13.36 2.33
N VAL A 169 16.00 12.19 1.75
CA VAL A 169 16.95 11.36 1.00
C VAL A 169 16.53 11.32 -0.47
N PRO A 170 17.31 11.93 -1.39
CA PRO A 170 17.02 11.90 -2.82
C PRO A 170 16.94 10.47 -3.36
N ASP A 171 15.96 10.18 -4.21
CA ASP A 171 15.77 8.87 -4.85
C ASP A 171 15.74 7.68 -3.86
N ALA A 172 15.29 7.89 -2.62
CA ALA A 172 15.31 6.89 -1.55
C ALA A 172 14.70 5.55 -1.99
N GLU A 173 13.60 5.57 -2.74
CA GLU A 173 12.96 4.37 -3.27
C GLU A 173 13.88 3.56 -4.21
N MET A 174 14.55 4.24 -5.15
CA MET A 174 15.46 3.61 -6.11
C MET A 174 16.75 3.13 -5.43
N GLN A 175 17.29 3.92 -4.51
CA GLN A 175 18.46 3.54 -3.73
C GLN A 175 18.16 2.29 -2.88
N ALA A 176 17.02 2.28 -2.18
CA ALA A 176 16.63 1.15 -1.34
C ALA A 176 16.39 -0.11 -2.17
N ARG A 177 15.76 0.01 -3.35
CA ARG A 177 15.55 -1.13 -4.28
C ARG A 177 16.84 -1.86 -4.63
N ALA A 178 18.00 -1.19 -4.68
CA ALA A 178 19.28 -1.84 -4.96
C ALA A 178 19.70 -2.87 -3.88
N TYR A 179 19.18 -2.75 -2.66
CA TYR A 179 19.45 -3.66 -1.53
C TYR A 179 18.32 -4.65 -1.26
N LEU A 180 17.29 -4.68 -2.12
CA LEU A 180 16.08 -5.47 -1.90
C LEU A 180 15.85 -6.51 -3.01
N PRO A 181 16.76 -7.48 -3.23
CA PRO A 181 16.52 -8.61 -4.12
C PRO A 181 15.29 -9.41 -3.69
N ARG A 182 14.41 -9.72 -4.64
CA ARG A 182 13.15 -10.42 -4.39
C ARG A 182 13.35 -11.79 -3.74
N GLU A 183 14.27 -12.60 -4.26
CA GLU A 183 14.50 -13.97 -3.78
C GLU A 183 14.96 -14.01 -2.31
N VAL A 184 15.82 -13.06 -1.92
CA VAL A 184 16.27 -12.88 -0.54
C VAL A 184 15.06 -12.56 0.35
N LEU A 185 14.23 -11.61 -0.06
CA LEU A 185 13.08 -11.16 0.71
C LEU A 185 11.98 -12.23 0.82
N GLU A 186 11.71 -12.99 -0.23
CA GLU A 186 10.78 -14.14 -0.18
C GLU A 186 11.29 -15.23 0.79
N THR A 187 12.61 -15.40 0.88
CA THR A 187 13.23 -16.29 1.87
C THR A 187 13.09 -15.73 3.28
N LYS A 188 13.35 -14.44 3.50
CA LYS A 188 13.18 -13.77 4.80
C LYS A 188 11.73 -13.73 5.28
N ALA A 189 10.76 -13.58 4.38
CA ALA A 189 9.34 -13.66 4.73
C ALA A 189 8.93 -15.07 5.18
N ARG A 190 9.47 -16.12 4.53
CA ARG A 190 9.28 -17.52 4.96
C ARG A 190 9.98 -17.84 6.28
N GLU A 191 11.19 -17.33 6.49
CA GLU A 191 11.91 -17.45 7.77
C GLU A 191 11.11 -16.81 8.91
N LEU A 192 10.55 -15.61 8.69
CA LEU A 192 9.70 -14.91 9.66
C LEU A 192 8.45 -15.75 10.01
N ALA A 193 7.76 -16.32 9.01
CA ALA A 193 6.67 -17.26 9.25
C ALA A 193 7.13 -18.49 10.06
N GLY A 194 8.31 -19.02 9.75
CA GLY A 194 8.94 -20.09 10.52
C GLY A 194 9.21 -19.72 11.98
N MET A 195 9.55 -18.47 12.29
CA MET A 195 9.76 -18.04 13.68
C MET A 195 8.46 -18.05 14.50
N PHE A 196 7.33 -17.65 13.91
CA PHE A 196 6.03 -17.67 14.61
C PHE A 196 5.50 -19.09 14.86
N PHE A 197 5.74 -20.05 13.96
CA PHE A 197 5.07 -21.36 13.97
C PHE A 197 6.03 -22.59 14.05
N GLY A 198 7.33 -22.40 13.88
CA GLY A 198 8.33 -23.47 13.74
C GLY A 198 8.68 -24.25 15.01
N HIS A 199 8.34 -23.74 16.20
CA HIS A 199 8.61 -24.42 17.47
C HIS A 199 7.53 -25.45 17.88
N GLY A 200 6.43 -25.57 17.12
CA GLY A 200 5.32 -26.50 17.41
C GLY A 200 5.35 -27.82 16.64
N ALA A 201 6.15 -27.94 15.57
CA ALA A 201 6.14 -29.10 14.67
C ALA A 201 7.15 -30.22 15.05
N SER A 202 7.96 -30.01 16.10
CA SER A 202 8.95 -30.99 16.59
C SER A 202 8.50 -31.78 17.84
N ARG A 203 7.19 -31.80 18.15
CA ARG A 203 6.60 -32.68 19.17
C ARG A 203 5.57 -33.65 18.58
N LYS A 204 6.05 -34.53 17.70
CA LYS A 204 5.57 -35.93 17.56
C LYS A 204 6.86 -36.75 17.48
N GLY A 205 7.29 -37.45 18.53
CA GLY A 205 6.52 -38.53 19.13
C GLY A 205 6.63 -39.72 18.18
N SER A 206 7.62 -40.57 18.43
CA SER A 206 7.77 -41.89 17.83
C SER A 206 6.43 -42.63 17.79
N GLY A 207 5.86 -42.83 16.61
CA GLY A 207 4.62 -43.56 16.43
C GLY A 207 4.21 -43.52 14.97
N GLY A 208 4.43 -44.62 14.26
CA GLY A 208 4.14 -44.76 12.84
C GLY A 208 2.67 -44.54 12.49
N GLY A 209 2.45 -43.96 11.31
CA GLY A 209 1.12 -43.70 10.76
C GLY A 209 1.21 -42.73 9.58
N SER A 210 1.40 -43.29 8.39
CA SER A 210 1.48 -42.58 7.11
C SER A 210 0.18 -41.84 6.77
N GLY A 211 0.27 -40.54 6.50
CA GLY A 211 -0.79 -39.77 5.83
C GLY A 211 -0.95 -38.34 6.37
N GLY A 212 -0.17 -37.40 5.81
CA GLY A 212 -0.38 -35.95 6.00
C GLY A 212 0.60 -35.30 6.97
N GLY A 213 1.82 -34.98 6.52
CA GLY A 213 2.82 -34.31 7.34
C GLY A 213 3.77 -33.45 6.50
N GLY A 214 3.76 -32.14 6.75
CA GLY A 214 4.84 -31.22 6.40
C GLY A 214 4.71 -30.50 5.06
N SER A 215 3.65 -29.72 4.81
CA SER A 215 3.76 -28.70 3.76
C SER A 215 4.76 -27.65 4.23
N SER A 216 5.90 -27.55 3.54
CA SER A 216 6.73 -26.35 3.57
C SER A 216 5.81 -25.13 3.46
N ALA A 217 5.96 -24.16 4.36
CA ALA A 217 5.20 -22.92 4.39
C ALA A 217 5.51 -22.10 3.12
N ALA A 218 4.85 -22.44 2.02
CA ALA A 218 5.06 -21.86 0.70
C ALA A 218 3.71 -21.49 0.09
N LEU A 219 3.69 -20.35 -0.62
CA LEU A 219 2.50 -19.88 -1.34
C LEU A 219 2.07 -20.89 -2.40
N GLU A 220 0.76 -21.08 -2.55
CA GLU A 220 0.22 -21.88 -3.63
C GLU A 220 0.51 -21.25 -5.00
N LYS A 221 0.55 -22.05 -6.07
CA LYS A 221 0.82 -21.56 -7.43
C LYS A 221 -0.12 -20.43 -7.87
N LYS A 222 -1.37 -20.46 -7.42
CA LYS A 222 -2.37 -19.43 -7.69
C LYS A 222 -2.02 -18.11 -6.98
N GLU A 223 -1.59 -18.20 -5.73
CA GLU A 223 -1.17 -17.07 -4.91
C GLU A 223 0.12 -16.44 -5.43
N GLN A 224 1.09 -17.27 -5.87
CA GLN A 224 2.31 -16.80 -6.52
C GLN A 224 2.01 -15.99 -7.79
N ARG A 225 1.07 -16.46 -8.63
CA ARG A 225 0.63 -15.74 -9.83
C ARG A 225 -0.06 -14.42 -9.49
N LEU A 226 -0.91 -14.42 -8.47
CA LEU A 226 -1.57 -13.19 -8.00
C LEU A 226 -0.53 -12.18 -7.51
N LEU A 227 0.40 -12.62 -6.65
CA LEU A 227 1.50 -11.80 -6.14
C LEU A 227 2.36 -11.24 -7.27
N GLN A 228 2.75 -12.07 -8.24
CA GLN A 228 3.52 -11.61 -9.41
C GLN A 228 2.77 -10.56 -10.23
N ARG A 229 1.44 -10.63 -10.31
CA ARG A 229 0.62 -9.60 -10.99
C ARG A 229 0.55 -8.30 -10.18
N MET A 230 0.64 -8.38 -8.85
CA MET A 230 0.54 -7.22 -7.94
C MET A 230 1.87 -6.49 -7.73
N LEU A 231 3.00 -7.07 -8.12
CA LEU A 231 4.31 -6.44 -8.01
C LEU A 231 4.80 -5.98 -9.39
N PRO A 232 5.42 -4.79 -9.49
CA PRO A 232 6.02 -4.35 -10.74
C PRO A 232 7.16 -5.29 -11.14
N VAL A 233 7.32 -5.48 -12.45
CA VAL A 233 8.39 -6.30 -13.02
C VAL A 233 9.67 -5.47 -13.10
N ASP A 234 10.81 -6.00 -12.65
CA ASP A 234 12.14 -5.41 -12.88
C ASP A 234 12.75 -5.89 -14.21
N TYR A 235 13.96 -5.43 -14.54
CA TYR A 235 14.66 -5.85 -15.76
C TYR A 235 14.89 -7.37 -15.82
N SER A 236 14.55 -7.98 -16.95
CA SER A 236 14.72 -9.41 -17.24
C SER A 236 15.98 -9.73 -18.06
N LYS A 237 17.00 -8.85 -18.04
CA LYS A 237 18.25 -9.04 -18.79
C LYS A 237 19.16 -10.06 -18.11
N VAL A 238 20.02 -10.72 -18.88
CA VAL A 238 21.06 -11.61 -18.34
C VAL A 238 21.93 -10.86 -17.34
N GLY A 239 22.13 -11.42 -16.15
CA GLY A 239 22.89 -10.82 -15.04
C GLY A 239 22.12 -9.80 -14.21
N ALA A 240 20.89 -9.44 -14.59
CA ALA A 240 20.00 -8.64 -13.75
C ALA A 240 19.37 -9.54 -12.66
N VAL A 241 19.18 -8.96 -11.48
CA VAL A 241 18.48 -9.56 -10.34
C VAL A 241 17.16 -8.83 -10.19
N ASP A 242 16.06 -9.58 -9.99
CA ASP A 242 14.74 -9.00 -9.71
C ASP A 242 14.74 -8.31 -8.33
N LYS A 243 14.40 -7.02 -8.30
CA LYS A 243 14.47 -6.19 -7.09
C LYS A 243 13.13 -5.54 -6.81
N LEU A 244 12.82 -5.40 -5.52
CA LEU A 244 11.57 -4.82 -5.04
C LEU A 244 11.79 -3.41 -4.50
N ARG A 245 10.83 -2.50 -4.73
CA ARG A 245 10.81 -1.22 -4.00
C ARG A 245 10.37 -1.47 -2.56
N PRO A 246 10.66 -0.58 -1.60
CA PRO A 246 10.30 -0.81 -0.19
C PRO A 246 8.79 -1.06 0.03
N VAL A 247 7.92 -0.39 -0.74
CA VAL A 247 6.46 -0.67 -0.70
C VAL A 247 6.11 -2.06 -1.22
N ASP A 248 6.82 -2.55 -2.24
CA ASP A 248 6.60 -3.87 -2.82
C ASP A 248 7.06 -4.97 -1.84
N VAL A 249 8.09 -4.69 -1.03
CA VAL A 249 8.49 -5.55 0.10
C VAL A 249 7.38 -5.61 1.13
N THR A 250 6.83 -4.46 1.53
CA THR A 250 5.71 -4.41 2.48
C THR A 250 4.48 -5.15 1.94
N ALA A 251 4.21 -5.04 0.63
CA ALA A 251 3.13 -5.77 -0.03
C ALA A 251 3.37 -7.29 -0.04
N LEU A 252 4.59 -7.72 -0.39
CA LEU A 252 5.03 -9.12 -0.34
C LEU A 252 4.83 -9.71 1.06
N TYR A 253 5.29 -9.00 2.09
CA TYR A 253 5.20 -9.45 3.47
C TYR A 253 3.75 -9.53 3.95
N ARG A 254 2.94 -8.48 3.73
CA ARG A 254 1.52 -8.50 4.07
C ARG A 254 0.81 -9.69 3.41
N PHE A 255 1.04 -9.88 2.11
CA PHE A 255 0.45 -10.99 1.35
C PHE A 255 0.89 -12.35 1.91
N THR A 256 2.17 -12.50 2.22
CA THR A 256 2.73 -13.72 2.80
C THR A 256 2.12 -14.04 4.16
N GLY A 257 2.02 -13.05 5.06
CA GLY A 257 1.38 -13.22 6.37
C GLY A 257 -0.10 -13.64 6.25
N GLU A 258 -0.86 -12.98 5.37
CA GLU A 258 -2.28 -13.27 5.16
C GLU A 258 -2.54 -14.66 4.58
N ARG A 259 -1.66 -15.16 3.70
CA ARG A 259 -1.82 -16.44 3.00
C ARG A 259 -1.19 -17.63 3.71
N ILE A 260 -0.02 -17.45 4.33
CA ILE A 260 0.72 -18.54 4.97
C ILE A 260 0.34 -18.69 6.45
N CYS A 261 0.26 -17.57 7.19
CA CYS A 261 0.03 -17.57 8.63
C CYS A 261 -1.46 -17.45 9.00
N GLY A 262 -2.27 -16.91 8.08
CA GLY A 262 -3.72 -16.76 8.20
C GLY A 262 -4.49 -18.07 8.01
N LEU A 263 -4.28 -19.05 8.87
CA LEU A 263 -5.07 -20.29 8.92
C LEU A 263 -5.96 -20.33 10.17
N PRO A 264 -7.21 -20.84 10.08
CA PRO A 264 -7.85 -21.39 8.89
C PRO A 264 -8.39 -20.30 7.93
N ALA A 265 -8.58 -20.67 6.65
CA ALA A 265 -8.90 -19.73 5.58
C ALA A 265 -10.29 -19.06 5.71
N ASP A 266 -11.17 -19.66 6.51
CA ASP A 266 -12.54 -19.23 6.81
C ASP A 266 -12.61 -18.17 7.92
N LYS A 267 -11.48 -17.77 8.52
CA LYS A 267 -11.38 -16.68 9.50
C LYS A 267 -10.73 -15.41 8.91
N PRO A 268 -11.43 -14.65 8.05
CA PRO A 268 -10.87 -13.50 7.33
C PRO A 268 -10.24 -12.43 8.23
N PHE A 269 -10.85 -12.09 9.37
CA PHE A 269 -10.27 -11.16 10.34
C PHE A 269 -8.89 -11.62 10.88
N ALA A 270 -8.73 -12.89 11.24
CA ALA A 270 -7.46 -13.44 11.71
C ALA A 270 -6.37 -13.39 10.62
N ARG A 271 -6.76 -13.61 9.36
CA ARG A 271 -5.85 -13.49 8.21
C ARG A 271 -5.38 -12.06 8.01
N ALA A 272 -6.29 -11.10 8.10
CA ALA A 272 -5.98 -9.70 8.02
C ALA A 272 -5.02 -9.28 9.15
N LEU A 273 -5.25 -9.72 10.40
CA LEU A 273 -4.33 -9.48 11.52
C LEU A 273 -2.91 -9.94 11.20
N TRP A 274 -2.73 -11.19 10.73
CA TRP A 274 -1.41 -11.68 10.32
C TRP A 274 -0.80 -10.90 9.16
N GLY A 275 -1.60 -10.53 8.17
CA GLY A 275 -1.15 -9.65 7.09
C GLY A 275 -0.62 -8.32 7.62
N HIS A 276 -1.35 -7.66 8.52
CA HIS A 276 -0.93 -6.38 9.09
C HIS A 276 0.26 -6.50 10.05
N VAL A 277 0.41 -7.61 10.78
CA VAL A 277 1.63 -7.89 11.57
C VAL A 277 2.85 -7.98 10.67
N PHE A 278 2.78 -8.76 9.58
CA PHE A 278 3.88 -8.88 8.62
C PHE A 278 4.17 -7.55 7.93
N ARG A 279 3.14 -6.78 7.59
CA ARG A 279 3.27 -5.42 7.07
C ARG A 279 4.05 -4.53 8.04
N LYS A 280 3.73 -4.53 9.34
CA LYS A 280 4.44 -3.74 10.36
C LYS A 280 5.91 -4.12 10.47
N VAL A 281 6.21 -5.42 10.53
CA VAL A 281 7.59 -5.94 10.57
C VAL A 281 8.38 -5.49 9.34
N ALA A 282 7.81 -5.64 8.13
CA ALA A 282 8.46 -5.22 6.89
C ALA A 282 8.68 -3.71 6.78
N SER A 283 7.78 -2.91 7.38
CA SER A 283 7.89 -1.46 7.44
C SER A 283 8.73 -0.94 8.62
N HIS A 284 9.36 -1.82 9.42
CA HIS A 284 10.22 -1.40 10.52
C HIS A 284 11.66 -1.15 10.04
N PRO A 285 12.28 0.02 10.32
CA PRO A 285 13.59 0.39 9.77
C PRO A 285 14.68 -0.64 10.08
N TRP A 286 14.80 -1.06 11.35
CA TRP A 286 15.77 -2.08 11.75
C TRP A 286 15.58 -3.40 10.97
N TYR A 287 14.34 -3.86 10.81
CA TYR A 287 14.11 -5.15 10.12
C TYR A 287 14.40 -5.04 8.63
N LEU A 288 13.99 -3.95 7.98
CA LEU A 288 14.25 -3.72 6.57
C LEU A 288 15.76 -3.72 6.28
N GLN A 289 16.56 -3.08 7.15
CA GLN A 289 18.01 -3.14 7.07
C GLN A 289 18.54 -4.58 7.21
N HIS A 290 18.08 -5.34 8.20
CA HIS A 290 18.55 -6.70 8.46
C HIS A 290 18.13 -7.71 7.37
N ALA A 291 16.96 -7.51 6.76
CA ALA A 291 16.47 -8.34 5.66
C ALA A 291 17.13 -7.98 4.31
N SER A 292 17.71 -6.78 4.20
CA SER A 292 18.32 -6.29 2.97
C SER A 292 19.68 -6.93 2.67
N LEU A 293 20.00 -7.06 1.38
CA LEU A 293 21.28 -7.52 0.90
C LEU A 293 21.57 -6.90 -0.47
N TYR A 294 22.74 -6.28 -0.64
CA TYR A 294 23.13 -5.70 -1.92
C TYR A 294 23.10 -6.76 -3.04
N TRP A 295 22.46 -6.43 -4.16
CA TRP A 295 22.17 -7.38 -5.24
C TRP A 295 23.40 -8.06 -5.82
N ALA A 296 24.55 -7.38 -5.90
CA ALA A 296 25.79 -7.96 -6.43
C ALA A 296 26.43 -8.96 -5.47
N ARG A 297 26.27 -8.74 -4.15
CA ARG A 297 26.69 -9.71 -3.13
C ARG A 297 25.79 -10.94 -3.16
N HIS A 298 24.47 -10.74 -3.25
CA HIS A 298 23.50 -11.83 -3.35
C HIS A 298 23.77 -12.74 -4.56
N SER A 299 24.04 -12.14 -5.73
CA SER A 299 24.35 -12.89 -6.95
C SER A 299 25.76 -13.46 -7.02
N GLY A 300 26.63 -13.15 -6.04
CA GLY A 300 28.04 -13.58 -6.03
C GLY A 300 28.93 -12.88 -7.05
N LEU A 301 28.44 -11.84 -7.74
CA LEU A 301 29.21 -11.06 -8.71
C LEU A 301 30.27 -10.18 -8.04
N ASP A 302 29.95 -9.63 -6.86
CA ASP A 302 30.88 -8.87 -6.04
C ASP A 302 30.75 -9.28 -4.57
N PRO A 303 31.46 -10.34 -4.13
CA PRO A 303 31.40 -10.82 -2.76
C PRO A 303 32.13 -9.92 -1.76
N GLN A 304 33.01 -9.02 -2.22
CA GLN A 304 33.84 -8.16 -1.37
C GLN A 304 33.28 -6.73 -1.23
N SER A 305 32.18 -6.40 -1.90
CA SER A 305 31.49 -5.11 -1.79
C SER A 305 31.33 -4.66 -0.34
N SER A 306 31.78 -3.43 -0.04
CA SER A 306 31.55 -2.80 1.27
C SER A 306 30.06 -2.51 1.51
N ALA A 307 29.27 -2.33 0.46
CA ALA A 307 27.83 -2.19 0.51
C ALA A 307 27.18 -3.58 0.67
N THR A 308 26.83 -3.94 1.90
CA THR A 308 26.19 -5.23 2.22
C THR A 308 24.74 -5.05 2.59
N THR A 309 24.48 -4.36 3.69
CA THR A 309 23.15 -4.03 4.18
C THR A 309 22.80 -2.60 3.77
N MET A 310 21.50 -2.31 3.72
CA MET A 310 20.98 -0.98 3.47
C MET A 310 21.45 0.00 4.55
N PRO A 311 21.87 1.23 4.18
CA PRO A 311 22.13 2.29 5.14
C PRO A 311 20.93 2.57 6.06
N ALA A 312 21.20 2.86 7.34
CA ALA A 312 20.15 3.00 8.36
C ALA A 312 19.27 4.24 8.13
N ASP A 313 19.88 5.34 7.70
CA ASP A 313 19.22 6.57 7.28
C ASP A 313 18.28 6.34 6.08
N LEU A 314 18.74 5.58 5.09
CA LEU A 314 17.94 5.20 3.94
C LEU A 314 16.73 4.32 4.35
N ALA A 315 16.95 3.33 5.22
CA ALA A 315 15.88 2.48 5.74
C ALA A 315 14.84 3.30 6.53
N ALA A 316 15.29 4.21 7.40
CA ALA A 316 14.41 5.11 8.15
C ALA A 316 13.58 6.01 7.22
N ALA A 317 14.22 6.59 6.19
CA ALA A 317 13.57 7.45 5.20
C ALA A 317 12.44 6.71 4.46
N VAL A 318 12.71 5.53 3.89
CA VAL A 318 11.68 4.77 3.13
C VAL A 318 10.61 4.15 4.01
N CYS A 319 10.89 3.89 5.29
CA CYS A 319 9.88 3.50 6.27
C CYS A 319 8.97 4.67 6.63
N MET A 320 9.51 5.87 6.82
CA MET A 320 8.73 7.09 7.07
C MET A 320 7.78 7.39 5.90
N GLN A 321 8.24 7.27 4.65
CA GLN A 321 7.39 7.42 3.46
C GLN A 321 6.14 6.51 3.48
N GLN A 322 6.23 5.34 4.12
CA GLN A 322 5.11 4.40 4.21
C GLN A 322 4.13 4.75 5.34
N ALA A 323 4.60 5.46 6.38
CA ALA A 323 3.80 5.84 7.53
C ALA A 323 2.96 7.11 7.30
N LEU A 324 3.35 7.97 6.35
CA LEU A 324 2.62 9.19 6.02
C LEU A 324 1.23 8.92 5.43
N PHE A 325 0.35 9.92 5.54
CA PHE A 325 -1.03 9.92 5.05
C PHE A 325 -1.96 8.82 5.60
N PRO A 326 -1.93 8.55 6.92
CA PRO A 326 -2.81 7.54 7.51
C PRO A 326 -4.30 7.87 7.36
N ALA A 327 -4.71 9.14 7.41
CA ALA A 327 -6.12 9.51 7.34
C ALA A 327 -6.70 9.33 5.93
N LEU A 328 -5.94 9.71 4.89
CA LEU A 328 -6.34 9.47 3.50
C LEU A 328 -6.41 7.97 3.17
N LYS A 329 -5.45 7.17 3.65
CA LYS A 329 -5.48 5.69 3.53
C LYS A 329 -6.72 5.11 4.21
N TYR A 330 -7.01 5.55 5.43
CA TYR A 330 -8.21 5.16 6.17
C TYR A 330 -9.48 5.49 5.38
N ARG A 331 -9.63 6.75 4.93
CA ARG A 331 -10.82 7.20 4.17
C ARG A 331 -11.02 6.39 2.90
N CYS A 332 -9.95 6.16 2.15
CA CYS A 332 -10.00 5.37 0.93
C CYS A 332 -10.47 3.94 1.20
N GLN A 333 -9.99 3.26 2.24
CA GLN A 333 -10.42 1.89 2.57
C GLN A 333 -11.84 1.85 3.13
N TYR A 334 -12.19 2.84 3.97
CA TYR A 334 -13.53 2.96 4.53
C TYR A 334 -14.59 3.04 3.42
N LEU A 335 -14.30 3.73 2.31
CA LEU A 335 -15.17 3.77 1.13
C LEU A 335 -15.36 2.42 0.41
N TYR A 336 -14.52 1.43 0.67
CA TYR A 336 -14.67 0.04 0.19
C TYR A 336 -15.44 -0.86 1.17
N THR A 337 -15.79 -0.38 2.37
CA THR A 337 -16.49 -1.20 3.38
C THR A 337 -17.98 -1.37 3.10
N SER A 338 -18.56 -0.53 2.24
CA SER A 338 -19.98 -0.57 1.87
C SER A 338 -20.19 -0.28 0.38
N PRO A 339 -20.87 -1.16 -0.37
CA PRO A 339 -21.26 -0.90 -1.75
C PRO A 339 -22.17 0.33 -1.91
N ASP A 340 -22.98 0.64 -0.91
CA ASP A 340 -23.89 1.80 -0.96
C ASP A 340 -23.11 3.10 -0.86
N MET A 341 -22.11 3.15 0.02
CA MET A 341 -21.17 4.26 0.08
C MET A 341 -20.41 4.40 -1.24
N ALA A 342 -19.99 3.30 -1.85
CA ALA A 342 -19.31 3.34 -3.14
C ALA A 342 -20.15 4.01 -4.23
N ARG A 343 -21.43 3.65 -4.35
CA ARG A 343 -22.36 4.26 -5.30
C ARG A 343 -22.58 5.75 -5.06
N GLN A 344 -22.65 6.16 -3.80
CA GLN A 344 -22.99 7.53 -3.42
C GLN A 344 -21.79 8.48 -3.44
N GLN A 345 -20.60 7.99 -3.08
CA GLN A 345 -19.48 8.86 -2.69
C GLN A 345 -18.25 8.75 -3.60
N TRP A 346 -18.05 7.69 -4.38
CA TRP A 346 -16.79 7.54 -5.15
C TRP A 346 -16.55 8.60 -6.23
N ARG A 347 -17.60 9.29 -6.69
CA ARG A 347 -17.48 10.39 -7.67
C ARG A 347 -17.18 11.75 -7.04
N THR A 348 -17.44 11.90 -5.74
CA THR A 348 -17.40 13.19 -5.04
C THR A 348 -16.42 13.23 -3.88
N ASP A 349 -16.02 12.07 -3.37
CA ASP A 349 -15.21 11.91 -2.17
C ASP A 349 -13.81 11.37 -2.46
N HIS A 350 -13.01 11.22 -1.41
CA HIS A 350 -11.60 10.90 -1.47
C HIS A 350 -11.35 9.39 -1.57
N VAL A 351 -11.42 8.85 -2.80
CA VAL A 351 -11.14 7.43 -3.09
C VAL A 351 -9.97 7.27 -4.05
N VAL A 352 -9.20 6.19 -3.87
CA VAL A 352 -8.26 5.69 -4.89
C VAL A 352 -8.83 4.38 -5.44
N PRO A 353 -9.41 4.40 -6.66
CA PRO A 353 -10.21 3.29 -7.18
C PRO A 353 -9.31 2.17 -7.73
N LEU A 354 -8.92 1.19 -6.92
CA LEU A 354 -8.08 0.07 -7.35
C LEU A 354 -8.91 -1.20 -7.56
N LEU A 355 -8.98 -1.69 -8.80
CA LEU A 355 -9.79 -2.87 -9.15
C LEU A 355 -9.36 -4.15 -8.41
N ARG A 356 -8.08 -4.25 -7.97
CA ARG A 356 -7.60 -5.37 -7.14
C ARG A 356 -8.27 -5.46 -5.76
N LEU A 357 -8.89 -4.37 -5.29
CA LEU A 357 -9.63 -4.30 -4.03
C LEU A 357 -11.11 -4.65 -4.23
N PHE A 358 -11.62 -4.60 -5.46
CA PHE A 358 -13.03 -4.83 -5.75
C PHE A 358 -13.56 -6.17 -5.21
N PRO A 359 -12.85 -7.31 -5.32
CA PRO A 359 -13.35 -8.58 -4.75
C PRO A 359 -13.37 -8.60 -3.21
N LEU A 360 -12.76 -7.60 -2.56
CA LEU A 360 -12.74 -7.43 -1.11
C LEU A 360 -13.78 -6.41 -0.63
N LEU A 361 -14.60 -5.84 -1.52
CA LEU A 361 -15.65 -4.88 -1.19
C LEU A 361 -16.61 -5.45 -0.13
N GLY A 362 -17.00 -4.63 0.84
CA GLY A 362 -17.93 -5.00 1.91
C GLY A 362 -17.22 -5.51 3.18
N ALA A 363 -17.70 -6.64 3.71
CA ALA A 363 -17.18 -7.27 4.92
C ALA A 363 -15.65 -7.48 4.93
N PRO A 364 -15.02 -7.99 3.85
CA PRO A 364 -13.57 -8.20 3.87
C PRO A 364 -12.79 -6.89 4.04
N ALA A 365 -13.19 -5.81 3.38
CA ALA A 365 -12.57 -4.50 3.53
C ALA A 365 -12.78 -3.92 4.94
N ALA A 366 -13.94 -4.14 5.56
CA ALA A 366 -14.24 -3.68 6.92
C ALA A 366 -13.41 -4.44 7.97
N GLU A 367 -13.33 -5.76 7.84
CA GLU A 367 -12.51 -6.60 8.71
C GLU A 367 -11.02 -6.30 8.57
N ASP A 368 -10.55 -6.06 7.35
CA ASP A 368 -9.17 -5.65 7.09
C ASP A 368 -8.85 -4.29 7.73
N LEU A 369 -9.77 -3.33 7.61
CA LEU A 369 -9.61 -2.01 8.21
C LEU A 369 -9.58 -2.09 9.75
N ALA A 370 -10.45 -2.89 10.36
CA ALA A 370 -10.43 -3.13 11.80
C ALA A 370 -9.13 -3.84 12.24
N ALA A 371 -8.69 -4.85 11.50
CA ALA A 371 -7.44 -5.56 11.80
C ALA A 371 -6.23 -4.62 11.68
N HIS A 372 -6.22 -3.73 10.69
CA HIS A 372 -5.22 -2.69 10.57
C HIS A 372 -5.14 -1.82 11.82
N LEU A 373 -6.28 -1.28 12.28
CA LEU A 373 -6.35 -0.42 13.46
C LEU A 373 -5.89 -1.15 14.71
N VAL A 374 -6.39 -2.37 14.96
CA VAL A 374 -5.99 -3.19 16.10
C VAL A 374 -4.48 -3.41 16.11
N VAL A 375 -3.90 -3.79 14.97
CA VAL A 375 -2.44 -4.00 14.86
C VAL A 375 -1.67 -2.70 15.09
N GLU A 376 -2.13 -1.54 14.62
CA GLU A 376 -1.45 -0.26 14.90
C GLU A 376 -1.45 0.08 16.40
N GLY A 377 -2.59 -0.11 17.07
CA GLY A 377 -2.71 0.11 18.51
C GLY A 377 -1.82 -0.82 19.33
N GLU A 378 -1.84 -2.12 19.02
CA GLU A 378 -1.01 -3.10 19.72
C GLU A 378 0.47 -2.94 19.41
N TRP A 379 0.83 -2.59 18.17
CA TRP A 379 2.22 -2.30 17.80
C TRP A 379 2.78 -1.11 18.59
N ALA A 380 2.00 -0.04 18.76
CA ALA A 380 2.44 1.11 19.53
C ALA A 380 2.63 0.79 21.03
N LYS A 381 1.81 -0.11 21.60
CA LYS A 381 1.95 -0.57 23.00
C LYS A 381 3.27 -1.33 23.24
N LEU A 382 3.83 -1.98 22.21
CA LEU A 382 5.12 -2.65 22.32
C LEU A 382 6.28 -1.66 22.47
N GLY A 383 6.11 -0.40 22.06
CA GLY A 383 7.11 0.66 22.26
C GLY A 383 8.47 0.38 21.60
N ILE A 384 8.49 -0.38 20.50
CA ILE A 384 9.74 -0.77 19.83
C ILE A 384 10.31 0.46 19.13
N ALA A 385 11.50 0.88 19.56
CA ALA A 385 12.24 1.96 18.91
C ALA A 385 12.63 1.59 17.47
N GLY A 386 12.86 2.57 16.60
CA GLY A 386 13.16 2.33 15.18
C GLY A 386 14.41 1.47 14.91
N ASP A 387 15.37 1.47 15.84
CA ASP A 387 16.58 0.65 15.88
C ASP A 387 16.43 -0.64 16.73
N GLY A 388 15.24 -0.86 17.30
CA GLY A 388 14.90 -2.00 18.11
C GLY A 388 14.77 -3.30 17.31
N ASN A 389 15.25 -4.40 17.89
CA ASN A 389 15.14 -5.72 17.29
C ASN A 389 13.71 -6.28 17.41
N VAL A 390 12.96 -6.22 16.31
CA VAL A 390 11.58 -6.75 16.22
C VAL A 390 11.50 -8.29 16.17
N LEU A 391 12.63 -8.98 16.01
CA LEU A 391 12.72 -10.45 15.97
C LEU A 391 13.08 -11.06 17.34
N GLN A 392 13.07 -10.27 18.41
CA GLN A 392 13.20 -10.81 19.75
C GLN A 392 12.05 -11.78 20.05
N ASP A 393 12.35 -12.94 20.65
CA ASP A 393 11.36 -13.97 20.97
C ASP A 393 10.20 -13.44 21.81
N THR A 394 10.47 -12.48 22.71
CA THR A 394 9.45 -11.80 23.51
C THR A 394 8.46 -11.03 22.66
N VAL A 395 8.95 -10.25 21.69
CA VAL A 395 8.14 -9.47 20.74
C VAL A 395 7.34 -10.41 19.85
N LEU A 396 7.98 -11.43 19.26
CA LEU A 396 7.31 -12.40 18.40
C LEU A 396 6.20 -13.16 19.14
N ARG A 397 6.46 -13.57 20.39
CA ARG A 397 5.45 -14.20 21.24
C ARG A 397 4.28 -13.27 21.55
N GLN A 398 4.54 -12.00 21.90
CA GLN A 398 3.50 -11.01 22.16
C GLN A 398 2.64 -10.74 20.93
N LEU A 399 3.25 -10.62 19.75
CA LEU A 399 2.53 -10.44 18.48
C LEU A 399 1.65 -11.65 18.17
N ARG A 400 2.15 -12.87 18.39
CA ARG A 400 1.37 -14.09 18.21
C ARG A 400 0.21 -14.19 19.20
N GLU A 401 0.47 -13.98 20.48
CA GLU A 401 -0.55 -13.96 21.54
C GLU A 401 -1.63 -12.91 21.23
N MET A 402 -1.24 -11.74 20.72
CA MET A 402 -2.17 -10.69 20.29
C MET A 402 -3.09 -11.19 19.16
N VAL A 403 -2.56 -11.82 18.11
CA VAL A 403 -3.40 -12.30 17.00
C VAL A 403 -4.36 -13.39 17.47
N GLU A 404 -3.87 -14.35 18.27
CA GLU A 404 -4.69 -15.44 18.81
C GLU A 404 -5.82 -14.89 19.73
N GLN A 405 -5.50 -13.93 20.60
CA GLN A 405 -6.48 -13.30 21.49
C GLN A 405 -7.50 -12.46 20.73
N MET A 406 -7.07 -11.60 19.79
CA MET A 406 -7.97 -10.75 19.03
C MET A 406 -8.86 -11.55 18.10
N SER A 407 -8.34 -12.63 17.49
CA SER A 407 -9.17 -13.55 16.70
C SER A 407 -10.23 -14.24 17.56
N ALA A 408 -9.90 -14.67 18.78
CA ALA A 408 -10.87 -15.31 19.67
C ALA A 408 -11.92 -14.31 20.19
N LEU A 409 -11.52 -13.07 20.48
CA LEU A 409 -12.43 -12.00 20.87
C LEU A 409 -13.37 -11.62 19.73
N TYR A 410 -12.91 -11.59 18.47
CA TYR A 410 -13.78 -11.28 17.34
C TYR A 410 -14.93 -12.29 17.20
N ASP A 411 -14.69 -13.56 17.51
CA ASP A 411 -15.72 -14.61 17.46
C ASP A 411 -16.66 -14.59 18.68
N SER A 412 -16.16 -14.16 19.85
CA SER A 412 -16.87 -14.30 21.14
C SER A 412 -17.43 -13.00 21.74
N ASN A 413 -16.81 -11.85 21.44
CA ASN A 413 -17.07 -10.54 22.01
C ASN A 413 -16.54 -9.43 21.09
N THR A 414 -17.27 -9.16 20.01
CA THR A 414 -16.88 -8.16 18.99
C THR A 414 -16.67 -6.78 19.58
N ASP A 415 -17.46 -6.36 20.59
CA ASP A 415 -17.34 -5.05 21.24
C ASP A 415 -15.94 -4.80 21.83
N ALA A 416 -15.29 -5.84 22.35
CA ALA A 416 -13.92 -5.72 22.85
C ALA A 416 -12.93 -5.42 21.72
N VAL A 417 -13.13 -6.01 20.54
CA VAL A 417 -12.31 -5.75 19.35
C VAL A 417 -12.56 -4.35 18.81
N LEU A 418 -13.81 -3.88 18.79
CA LEU A 418 -14.16 -2.53 18.34
C LEU A 418 -13.48 -1.47 19.22
N LYS A 419 -13.48 -1.64 20.55
CA LYS A 419 -12.74 -0.75 21.46
C LYS A 419 -11.24 -0.73 21.19
N ARG A 420 -10.64 -1.88 20.83
CA ARG A 420 -9.22 -1.94 20.44
C ARG A 420 -8.96 -1.25 19.11
N ALA A 421 -9.89 -1.34 18.16
CA ALA A 421 -9.82 -0.60 16.91
C ALA A 421 -9.90 0.92 17.15
N GLU A 422 -10.74 1.38 18.08
CA GLU A 422 -10.81 2.79 18.46
C GLU A 422 -9.50 3.31 19.09
N GLU A 423 -8.88 2.53 19.98
CA GLU A 423 -7.54 2.84 20.52
C GLU A 423 -6.50 2.91 19.40
N GLY A 424 -6.54 1.95 18.48
CA GLY A 424 -5.68 1.92 17.29
C GLY A 424 -5.84 3.13 16.39
N ALA A 425 -7.07 3.60 16.19
CA ALA A 425 -7.35 4.80 15.39
C ALA A 425 -6.75 6.07 16.01
N LYS A 426 -6.79 6.20 17.34
CA LYS A 426 -6.16 7.33 18.05
C LYS A 426 -4.63 7.35 17.90
N VAL A 427 -4.02 6.17 17.83
CA VAL A 427 -2.58 6.00 17.58
C VAL A 427 -2.24 6.30 16.13
N LEU A 428 -3.02 5.73 15.19
CA LEU A 428 -2.78 5.86 13.75
C LEU A 428 -2.99 7.30 13.26
N CYS A 429 -4.03 7.96 13.75
CA CYS A 429 -4.41 9.33 13.40
C CYS A 429 -4.53 10.17 14.69
N PRO A 430 -3.41 10.60 15.29
CA PRO A 430 -3.46 11.46 16.46
C PRO A 430 -4.10 12.81 16.10
N PRO A 431 -4.73 13.51 17.07
CA PRO A 431 -5.24 14.86 16.89
C PRO A 431 -4.19 15.79 16.29
N LEU A 432 -4.64 16.84 15.59
CA LEU A 432 -3.73 17.87 15.06
C LEU A 432 -2.93 18.49 16.19
N SER A 433 -1.62 18.64 15.98
CA SER A 433 -0.77 19.45 16.85
C SER A 433 -1.14 20.94 16.73
N GLU A 434 -0.64 21.77 17.63
CA GLU A 434 -0.90 23.21 17.59
C GLU A 434 -0.38 23.85 16.29
N GLN A 435 0.79 23.44 15.81
CA GLN A 435 1.37 23.94 14.57
C GLN A 435 0.52 23.58 13.35
N GLU A 436 0.06 22.33 13.27
CA GLU A 436 -0.82 21.86 12.20
C GLU A 436 -2.18 22.57 12.24
N SER A 437 -2.70 22.81 13.46
CA SER A 437 -3.95 23.56 13.66
C SER A 437 -3.83 25.02 13.23
N LEU A 438 -2.69 25.66 13.49
CA LEU A 438 -2.41 27.03 13.05
C LEU A 438 -2.28 27.12 11.53
N ALA A 439 -1.61 26.15 10.89
CA ALA A 439 -1.50 26.09 9.44
C ALA A 439 -2.88 26.01 8.76
N MET A 440 -3.80 25.20 9.31
CA MET A 440 -5.16 25.08 8.79
C MET A 440 -6.01 26.34 8.97
N ARG A 441 -5.75 27.14 10.03
CA ARG A 441 -6.44 28.43 10.24
C ARG A 441 -5.94 29.49 9.25
N GLY A 442 -4.62 29.63 9.08
CA GLY A 442 -4.05 30.57 8.11
C GLY A 442 -4.51 30.29 6.67
N ALA A 443 -4.63 29.02 6.29
CA ALA A 443 -5.17 28.63 4.98
C ALA A 443 -6.65 29.01 4.79
N SER A 444 -7.44 29.05 5.88
CA SER A 444 -8.85 29.44 5.83
C SER A 444 -8.99 30.95 5.62
N ASP A 445 -8.16 31.76 6.29
CA ASP A 445 -8.15 33.21 6.17
C ASP A 445 -7.68 33.67 4.77
N GLU A 446 -6.71 32.97 4.16
CA GLU A 446 -6.25 33.22 2.79
C GLU A 446 -7.33 32.87 1.75
N ALA A 447 -8.06 31.77 1.93
CA ALA A 447 -9.16 31.38 1.03
C ALA A 447 -10.34 32.37 1.07
N GLU A 448 -10.65 32.95 2.25
CA GLU A 448 -11.67 34.00 2.39
C GLU A 448 -11.23 35.33 1.75
N HIS A 449 -9.95 35.67 1.82
CA HIS A 449 -9.38 36.83 1.14
C HIS A 449 -9.27 36.68 -0.38
N GLU A 450 -8.97 35.49 -0.91
CA GLU A 450 -8.99 35.21 -2.35
C GLU A 450 -10.44 35.19 -2.90
N ALA A 451 -11.39 34.60 -2.16
CA ALA A 451 -12.80 34.60 -2.56
C ALA A 451 -13.41 36.01 -2.58
N SER A 452 -13.02 36.88 -1.63
CA SER A 452 -13.48 38.28 -1.61
C SER A 452 -12.84 39.16 -2.69
N SER A 453 -11.62 38.85 -3.14
CA SER A 453 -10.94 39.58 -4.21
C SER A 453 -11.30 39.10 -5.63
N ALA A 454 -11.83 37.88 -5.79
CA ALA A 454 -12.35 37.38 -7.06
C ALA A 454 -13.78 37.88 -7.41
N VAL A 455 -14.46 38.53 -6.45
CA VAL A 455 -15.83 39.09 -6.60
C VAL A 455 -15.83 40.62 -6.73
N ALA A 456 -14.66 41.26 -6.65
CA ALA A 456 -14.45 42.69 -6.90
C ALA A 456 -13.85 42.92 -8.29
#